data_AF-A0A7C0UD70-F1
#
_entry.id   AF-A0A7C0UD70-F1
#
_cell.length_a   1.000
_cell.length_b   1.000
_cell.length_c   1.000
_cell.angle_alpha   90.00
_cell.angle_beta   90.00
_cell.angle_gamma   90.00
#
_symmetry.space_group_name_H-M   'P 1'
#
loop_
_entity.id
_entity.type
_entity.pdbx_description
1 polymer ?
#
loop_
_entity_poly.entity_id
_entity_poly.type
_entity_poly.pdbx_seq_one_letter_code
_entity_poly.pdbx_strand_id
1 'polypeptide(L)'
;MKRVLYIFSDGELKREGNTLILVTDEGKKVMPVETVEALCVFSEVSLNKRFLEFLTRKKVVLHFFNHYGYYVGSYYPREHMNSGLIILKQAQHFLRDEWRMGLARAFVYGAMANMLFVLRTYA
;
A
#
# COMPACT_ATOMS: atom_id res chain seq x y z
N MET A 1 5.53 15.58 3.10
CA MET A 1 5.37 14.43 2.18
C MET A 1 5.16 13.20 3.05
N LYS A 2 4.16 12.36 2.76
CA LYS A 2 4.02 11.08 3.47
C LYS A 2 5.07 10.10 2.95
N ARG A 3 5.41 9.10 3.76
CA ARG A 3 6.39 8.06 3.41
C ARG A 3 5.87 6.67 3.72
N VAL A 4 6.39 5.71 2.98
CA VAL A 4 6.26 4.28 3.29
C VAL A 4 7.24 3.93 4.42
N LEU A 5 6.74 3.26 5.46
CA LEU A 5 7.57 2.77 6.55
C LEU A 5 7.81 1.27 6.39
N TYR A 6 9.05 0.86 6.59
CA TYR A 6 9.48 -0.53 6.51
C TYR A 6 9.79 -1.04 7.93
N ILE A 7 9.22 -2.18 8.29
CA ILE A 7 9.35 -2.80 9.60
C ILE A 7 10.06 -4.14 9.42
N PHE A 8 11.25 -4.24 9.99
CA PHE A 8 12.13 -5.42 9.95
C PHE A 8 12.41 -6.02 11.33
N SER A 9 11.87 -5.41 12.38
CA SER A 9 12.06 -5.87 13.76
C SER A 9 10.77 -6.53 14.24
N ASP A 10 10.90 -7.66 14.93
CA ASP A 10 9.76 -8.33 15.55
C ASP A 10 9.18 -7.46 16.66
N GLY A 11 7.87 -7.58 16.90
CA GLY A 11 7.24 -6.83 17.98
C GLY A 11 5.73 -6.67 17.92
N GLU A 12 5.22 -5.66 18.63
CA GLU A 12 3.79 -5.35 18.69
C GLU A 12 3.49 -3.96 18.12
N LEU A 13 2.58 -3.90 17.15
CA LEU A 13 2.09 -2.67 16.56
C LEU A 13 0.89 -2.13 17.35
N LYS A 14 1.07 -0.95 17.94
CA LYS A 14 0.10 -0.28 18.79
C LYS A 14 -0.22 1.13 18.30
N ARG A 15 -1.35 1.63 18.80
CA ARG A 15 -1.73 3.03 18.76
C ARG A 15 -1.65 3.60 20.18
N GLU A 16 -0.93 4.69 20.36
CA GLU A 16 -1.04 5.56 21.52
C GLU A 16 -1.43 6.98 21.04
N GLY A 17 -2.60 7.48 21.44
CA GLY A 17 -3.09 8.77 20.97
C GLY A 17 -3.32 8.83 19.45
N ASN A 18 -2.56 9.66 18.75
CA ASN A 18 -2.53 9.77 17.28
C ASN A 18 -1.23 9.21 16.68
N THR A 19 -0.50 8.41 17.44
CA THR A 19 0.84 7.96 17.06
C THR A 19 0.86 6.45 16.89
N LEU A 20 1.60 5.98 15.89
CA LEU A 20 1.89 4.57 15.69
C LEU A 20 3.12 4.22 16.52
N ILE A 21 3.06 3.10 17.24
CA ILE A 21 4.15 2.60 18.06
C ILE A 21 4.46 1.17 17.66
N LEU A 22 5.74 0.89 17.43
CA LEU A 22 6.26 -0.46 17.37
C LEU A 22 7.01 -0.72 18.69
N VAL A 23 6.52 -1.70 19.46
CA VAL A 23 7.18 -2.17 20.68
C VAL A 23 8.00 -3.40 20.32
N THR A 24 9.32 -3.30 20.41
CA THR A 24 10.27 -4.40 20.20
C THR A 24 10.99 -4.70 21.52
N ASP A 25 11.80 -5.76 21.55
CA ASP A 25 12.63 -6.08 22.71
C ASP A 25 13.72 -5.01 22.98
N GLU A 26 14.14 -4.29 21.93
CA GLU A 26 15.12 -3.21 22.02
C GLU A 26 14.50 -1.87 22.47
N GLY A 27 13.16 -1.78 22.52
CA GLY A 27 12.45 -0.62 23.01
C GLY A 27 11.26 -0.20 22.15
N LYS A 28 10.87 1.07 22.28
CA LYS A 28 9.69 1.62 21.60
C LYS A 28 10.09 2.56 20.47
N LYS A 29 9.65 2.27 19.25
CA LYS A 29 9.77 3.15 18.10
C LYS A 29 8.47 3.91 17.86
N VAL A 30 8.53 5.23 17.97
CA VAL A 30 7.37 6.13 17.89
C VAL A 30 7.33 6.82 16.54
N MET A 31 6.21 6.74 15.83
CA MET A 31 6.05 7.23 14.46
C MET A 31 4.74 8.02 14.31
N PRO A 32 4.79 9.35 14.07
CA PRO A 32 3.59 10.16 13.83
C PRO A 32 2.85 9.68 12.59
N VAL A 33 1.59 9.26 12.74
CA VAL A 33 0.82 8.61 11.66
C VAL A 33 0.56 9.56 10.48
N GLU A 34 0.57 10.88 10.72
CA GLU A 34 0.39 11.91 9.72
C GLU A 34 1.49 11.87 8.65
N THR A 35 2.66 11.35 9.01
CA THR A 35 3.81 11.19 8.10
C THR A 35 3.78 9.87 7.34
N VAL A 36 2.83 8.98 7.63
CA VAL A 36 2.80 7.61 7.13
C VAL A 36 1.77 7.47 6.03
N GLU A 37 2.19 6.92 4.90
CA GLU A 37 1.33 6.55 3.78
C GLU A 37 0.93 5.07 3.86
N ALA A 38 1.93 4.21 4.03
CA ALA A 38 1.77 2.78 4.13
C ALA A 38 2.83 2.18 5.06
N LEU A 39 2.53 0.99 5.56
CA LEU A 39 3.42 0.15 6.34
C LEU A 39 3.75 -1.10 5.54
N CYS A 40 5.02 -1.46 5.44
CA CYS A 40 5.49 -2.71 4.86
C CYS A 40 6.17 -3.52 5.97
N VAL A 41 5.57 -4.65 6.33
CA VAL A 41 6.02 -5.51 7.42
C VAL A 41 6.70 -6.76 6.87
N PHE A 42 7.98 -6.93 7.21
CA PHE A 42 8.82 -8.07 6.81
C PHE A 42 9.18 -8.98 7.98
N SER A 43 8.80 -8.60 9.20
CA SER A 43 9.09 -9.29 10.46
C SER A 43 7.83 -9.83 11.12
N GLU A 44 8.00 -10.63 12.18
CA GLU A 44 6.89 -11.17 12.95
C GLU A 44 6.29 -10.08 13.84
N VAL A 45 5.04 -9.70 13.58
CA VAL A 45 4.36 -8.66 14.35
C VAL A 45 3.02 -9.13 14.88
N SER A 46 2.71 -8.69 16.09
CA SER A 46 1.36 -8.78 16.64
C SER A 46 0.65 -7.43 16.53
N LEU A 47 -0.66 -7.49 16.27
CA LEU A 47 -1.54 -6.33 16.23
C LEU A 47 -2.96 -6.75 16.61
N ASN A 48 -3.82 -5.77 16.86
CA ASN A 48 -5.22 -6.03 17.17
C ASN A 48 -6.17 -5.23 16.28
N LYS A 49 -7.47 -5.54 16.38
CA LYS A 49 -8.53 -4.84 15.64
C LYS A 49 -8.49 -3.31 15.84
N ARG A 50 -8.23 -2.84 17.06
CA ARG A 50 -8.19 -1.39 17.38
C ARG A 50 -7.07 -0.67 16.62
N PHE A 51 -5.95 -1.34 16.38
CA PHE A 51 -4.89 -0.83 15.51
C PHE A 51 -5.34 -0.74 14.05
N LEU A 52 -6.01 -1.77 13.53
CA LEU A 52 -6.56 -1.74 12.16
C LEU A 52 -7.63 -0.66 11.97
N GLU A 53 -8.53 -0.47 12.94
CA GLU A 53 -9.52 0.63 12.94
C GLU A 53 -8.83 2.00 12.88
N PHE A 54 -7.70 2.16 13.57
CA PHE A 54 -6.90 3.37 13.54
C PHE A 54 -6.26 3.62 12.17
N LEU A 55 -5.65 2.59 11.57
CA LEU A 55 -5.12 2.69 10.21
C LEU A 55 -6.22 3.04 9.20
N THR A 56 -7.42 2.47 9.34
CA THR A 56 -8.57 2.82 8.50
C THR A 56 -8.95 4.29 8.61
N ARG A 57 -9.01 4.84 9.82
CA ARG A 57 -9.31 6.26 10.05
C ARG A 57 -8.24 7.18 9.46
N LYS A 58 -6.98 6.75 9.50
CA LYS A 58 -5.83 7.52 9.00
C LYS A 58 -5.52 7.26 7.53
N LYS A 59 -6.26 6.33 6.90
CA LYS A 59 -6.11 5.92 5.50
C LYS A 59 -4.70 5.41 5.20
N VAL A 60 -4.18 4.58 6.10
CA VAL A 60 -2.84 3.96 5.98
C VAL A 60 -3.01 2.50 5.58
N VAL A 61 -2.40 2.11 4.47
CA VAL A 61 -2.38 0.71 4.01
C VAL A 61 -1.31 -0.07 4.77
N LEU A 62 -1.59 -1.32 5.09
CA LEU A 62 -0.63 -2.21 5.76
C LEU A 62 -0.40 -3.44 4.89
N HIS A 63 0.85 -3.63 4.45
CA HIS A 63 1.32 -4.72 3.61
C HIS A 63 2.14 -5.71 4.45
N PHE A 64 1.91 -7.00 4.22
CA PHE A 64 2.65 -8.08 4.86
C PHE A 64 3.47 -8.86 3.85
N PHE A 65 4.69 -9.19 4.25
CA PHE A 65 5.64 -10.00 3.51
C PHE A 65 6.05 -11.17 4.40
N ASN A 66 6.29 -12.34 3.79
CA ASN A 66 6.74 -13.50 4.53
C ASN A 66 8.25 -13.43 4.80
N HIS A 67 8.78 -14.44 5.49
CA HIS A 67 10.20 -14.56 5.82
C HIS A 67 11.16 -14.40 4.62
N TYR A 68 10.72 -14.77 3.41
CA TYR A 68 11.53 -14.67 2.18
C TYR A 68 11.30 -13.36 1.42
N GLY A 69 10.53 -12.43 1.98
CA GLY A 69 10.20 -11.15 1.35
C GLY A 69 9.10 -11.22 0.28
N TYR A 70 8.39 -12.36 0.14
CA TYR A 70 7.25 -12.44 -0.78
C TYR A 70 6.02 -11.77 -0.17
N TYR A 71 5.32 -11.00 -0.99
CA TYR A 71 4.07 -10.36 -0.62
C TYR A 71 3.01 -11.41 -0.26
N VAL A 72 2.51 -11.34 0.98
CA VAL A 72 1.47 -12.25 1.52
C VAL A 72 0.09 -11.66 1.30
N GLY A 73 -0.06 -10.36 1.52
CA GLY A 73 -1.35 -9.70 1.46
C GLY A 73 -1.31 -8.30 2.07
N SER A 74 -2.44 -7.61 1.98
CA SER A 74 -2.59 -6.28 2.55
C SER A 74 -3.89 -6.16 3.31
N TYR A 75 -3.82 -5.44 4.43
CA TYR A 75 -5.00 -4.78 4.98
C TYR A 75 -5.20 -3.46 4.24
N TYR A 76 -6.26 -3.39 3.43
CA TYR A 76 -6.65 -2.20 2.71
C TYR A 76 -7.79 -1.47 3.47
N PRO A 77 -7.56 -0.25 3.98
CA PRO A 77 -8.61 0.57 4.57
C PRO A 77 -9.85 0.68 3.68
N ARG A 78 -11.04 0.77 4.30
CA ARG A 78 -12.26 1.07 3.54
C ARG A 78 -12.06 2.35 2.73
N GLU A 79 -12.42 2.30 1.45
CA GLU A 79 -12.30 3.45 0.58
C GLU A 79 -13.17 4.62 1.07
N HIS A 80 -12.53 5.79 1.15
CA HIS A 80 -13.17 7.03 1.59
C HIS A 80 -13.48 7.97 0.42
N MET A 81 -12.88 7.74 -0.76
CA MET A 81 -13.14 8.51 -1.99
C MET A 81 -14.06 7.71 -2.91
N ASN A 82 -15.27 7.41 -2.44
CA ASN A 82 -16.24 6.66 -3.24
C ASN A 82 -16.92 7.59 -4.24
N SER A 83 -16.37 7.72 -5.44
CA SER A 83 -17.11 8.30 -6.55
C SER A 83 -17.85 7.19 -7.30
N GLY A 84 -19.13 7.00 -6.98
CA GLY A 84 -19.96 6.00 -7.65
C GLY A 84 -19.96 6.17 -9.17
N LEU A 85 -19.86 7.42 -9.65
CA LEU A 85 -19.69 7.71 -11.08
C LEU A 85 -18.42 7.09 -11.66
N ILE A 86 -17.28 7.21 -10.97
CA ILE A 86 -16.00 6.64 -11.45
C ILE A 86 -16.09 5.12 -11.51
N ILE A 87 -16.65 4.47 -10.49
CA ILE A 87 -16.83 3.01 -10.48
C ILE A 87 -17.69 2.56 -11.67
N LEU A 88 -18.81 3.24 -11.92
CA LEU A 88 -19.68 2.94 -13.07
C LEU A 88 -18.94 3.16 -14.40
N LYS A 89 -18.10 4.19 -14.51
CA LYS A 89 -17.30 4.45 -15.70
C LYS A 89 -16.21 3.41 -15.91
N GLN A 90 -15.54 2.95 -14.85
CA GLN A 90 -14.58 1.84 -14.92
C GLN A 90 -15.25 0.56 -15.40
N ALA A 91 -16.40 0.20 -14.83
CA ALA A 91 -17.20 -0.94 -15.28
C ALA A 91 -17.63 -0.80 -16.75
N GLN A 92 -18.11 0.40 -17.14
CA GLN A 92 -18.50 0.68 -18.52
C GLN A 92 -17.34 0.50 -19.51
N HIS A 93 -16.12 0.93 -19.16
CA HIS A 93 -14.93 0.75 -19.99
C HIS A 93 -14.53 -0.71 -20.09
N PHE A 94 -14.65 -1.47 -19.01
CA PHE A 94 -14.33 -2.89 -19.02
C PHE A 94 -15.31 -3.71 -19.88
N LEU A 95 -16.61 -3.39 -19.82
CA LEU A 95 -17.65 -4.11 -20.56
C LEU A 95 -17.65 -3.82 -22.07
N ARG A 96 -17.07 -2.70 -22.50
CA ARG A 96 -16.98 -2.32 -23.92
C ARG A 96 -15.64 -2.73 -24.48
N ASP A 97 -15.63 -3.74 -25.35
CA ASP A 97 -14.41 -4.35 -25.84
C ASP A 97 -13.43 -3.35 -26.47
N GLU A 98 -13.91 -2.46 -27.35
CA GLU A 98 -13.07 -1.43 -27.97
C GLU A 98 -12.40 -0.50 -26.94
N TRP A 99 -13.12 -0.14 -25.88
CA TRP A 99 -12.61 0.77 -24.84
C TRP A 99 -11.62 0.06 -23.93
N ARG A 100 -11.96 -1.17 -23.51
CA ARG A 100 -11.06 -2.05 -22.76
C ARG A 100 -9.78 -2.27 -23.54
N MET A 101 -9.88 -2.52 -24.84
CA MET A 101 -8.74 -2.78 -25.69
C MET A 101 -7.91 -1.51 -25.94
N GLY A 102 -8.53 -0.33 -25.99
CA GLY A 102 -7.82 0.95 -25.98
C GLY A 102 -6.90 1.08 -24.75
N LEU A 103 -7.45 0.85 -23.54
CA LEU A 103 -6.69 0.92 -22.29
C LEU A 103 -5.59 -0.15 -22.21
N ALA A 104 -5.91 -1.40 -22.54
CA ALA A 104 -4.95 -2.49 -22.48
C ALA A 104 -3.76 -2.27 -23.44
N ARG A 105 -4.00 -1.77 -24.66
CA ARG A 105 -2.91 -1.38 -25.58
C ARG A 105 -2.07 -0.25 -24.99
N ALA A 106 -2.70 0.76 -24.40
CA ALA A 106 -1.97 1.89 -23.80
C ALA A 106 -1.02 1.43 -22.67
N PHE A 107 -1.45 0.50 -21.80
CA PHE A 107 -0.58 -0.06 -20.76
C PHE A 107 0.63 -0.78 -21.36
N VAL A 108 0.44 -1.61 -22.38
CA VAL A 108 1.52 -2.37 -23.04
C VAL A 108 2.50 -1.43 -23.75
N TYR A 109 2.00 -0.46 -24.53
CA TYR A 109 2.86 0.51 -25.21
C TYR A 109 3.67 1.35 -24.22
N GLY A 110 3.04 1.80 -23.12
CA GLY A 110 3.75 2.53 -22.06
C GLY A 110 4.85 1.69 -21.41
N ALA A 111 4.58 0.42 -21.11
CA ALA A 111 5.58 -0.50 -20.57
C ALA A 111 6.76 -0.69 -21.53
N MET A 112 6.50 -0.93 -22.81
CA MET A 112 7.54 -1.08 -23.85
C MET A 112 8.37 0.19 -24.01
N ALA A 113 7.73 1.36 -24.03
CA ALA A 113 8.42 2.64 -24.13
C ALA A 113 9.36 2.88 -22.95
N ASN A 114 8.91 2.58 -21.73
CA ASN A 114 9.73 2.69 -20.52
C ASN A 114 10.91 1.72 -20.55
N MET A 115 10.70 0.46 -20.96
CA MET A 115 11.78 -0.52 -21.11
C MET A 115 12.82 -0.05 -22.12
N LEU A 116 12.39 0.44 -23.28
CA LEU A 116 13.29 0.95 -24.31
C LEU A 116 14.06 2.18 -23.84
N PHE A 117 13.42 3.09 -23.10
CA PHE A 117 14.08 4.25 -22.51
C PHE A 117 15.21 3.83 -21.55
N VAL A 118 14.93 2.89 -20.63
CA VAL A 118 15.95 2.35 -19.72
C VAL A 118 17.10 1.71 -20.50
N LEU A 119 16.80 0.84 -21.48
CA LEU A 119 17.83 0.21 -22.29
C LEU A 119 18.72 1.22 -23.02
N ARG A 120 18.13 2.29 -23.57
CA ARG A 120 18.89 3.36 -24.25
C ARG A 120 19.70 4.24 -23.30
N THR A 121 19.25 4.40 -22.07
CA THR A 121 19.94 5.26 -21.08
C THR A 121 21.21 4.58 -20.54
N TYR A 122 21.21 3.25 -20.51
CA TYR A 122 22.31 2.44 -19.96
C TYR A 122 23.08 1.63 -21.03
N ALA A 123 22.77 1.80 -22.31
CA ALA A 123 23.57 1.30 -23.44
C ALA A 123 24.58 2.35 -23.89
#